data_AF-A0A931N2L5-F1
#
_entry.id   AF-A0A931N2L5-F1
#
_cell.length_a   1.000
_cell.length_b   1.000
_cell.length_c   1.000
_cell.angle_alpha   90.00
_cell.angle_beta   90.00
_cell.angle_gamma   90.00
#
_symmetry.space_group_name_H-M   'P 1'
#
loop_
_entity.id
_entity.type
_entity.pdbx_description
1 polymer ?
#
loop_
_entity_poly.entity_id
_entity_poly.type
_entity_poly.pdbx_seq_one_letter_code
_entity_poly.pdbx_strand_id
1 'polypeptide(L)'
;MPDVADYAHTDASVSRRAEKARRLAAYLWDRDISGPELLGLSAATRRKLARAAGANPPSTEETWSAVAELLAAKLAWSARNPGHPAARRPHAEEKILWVKPPVTPWTS
;
A
#
# COMPACT_ATOMS: atom_id res chain seq x y z
N MET A 1 -25.18 -19.07 26.34
CA MET A 1 -24.17 -19.54 25.37
C MET A 1 -23.94 -18.37 24.40
N PRO A 2 -22.81 -17.66 24.43
CA PRO A 2 -22.55 -16.62 23.44
C PRO A 2 -22.31 -17.25 22.07
N ASP A 3 -22.74 -16.51 21.05
CA ASP A 3 -23.07 -16.93 19.70
C ASP A 3 -21.82 -17.18 18.83
N VAL A 4 -21.77 -18.34 18.18
CA VAL A 4 -20.64 -18.76 17.33
C VAL A 4 -20.58 -17.93 16.03
N ALA A 5 -21.65 -17.20 15.67
CA ALA A 5 -21.66 -16.38 14.46
C ALA A 5 -20.85 -15.08 14.63
N ASP A 6 -20.69 -14.55 15.85
CA ASP A 6 -19.84 -13.36 16.09
C ASP A 6 -18.35 -13.62 15.78
N TYR A 7 -17.84 -14.82 16.07
CA TYR A 7 -16.44 -15.20 15.73
C TYR A 7 -16.24 -15.40 14.23
N ALA A 8 -17.20 -16.03 13.55
CA ALA A 8 -17.14 -16.29 12.11
C ALA A 8 -17.25 -15.00 11.27
N HIS A 9 -18.04 -14.02 11.73
CA HIS A 9 -18.18 -12.74 11.03
C HIS A 9 -16.93 -11.88 11.15
N THR A 10 -16.20 -12.00 12.26
CA THR A 10 -14.97 -11.25 12.51
C THR A 10 -13.82 -11.78 11.65
N ASP A 11 -13.67 -13.10 11.50
CA ASP A 11 -12.60 -13.72 10.70
C ASP A 11 -12.72 -13.41 9.19
N ALA A 12 -13.93 -13.57 8.63
CA ALA A 12 -14.19 -13.22 7.23
C ALA A 12 -13.96 -11.72 6.95
N SER A 13 -14.26 -10.87 7.95
CA SER A 13 -14.04 -9.43 7.87
C SER A 13 -12.55 -9.06 7.95
N VAL A 14 -11.75 -9.79 8.72
CA VAL A 14 -10.29 -9.64 8.76
C VAL A 14 -9.67 -10.12 7.45
N SER A 15 -10.10 -11.25 6.92
CA SER A 15 -9.59 -11.82 5.67
C SER A 15 -9.86 -10.91 4.46
N ARG A 16 -11.08 -10.36 4.34
CA ARG A 16 -11.42 -9.36 3.31
C ARG A 16 -10.64 -8.05 3.46
N ARG A 17 -10.32 -7.62 4.69
CA ARG A 17 -9.47 -6.45 4.94
C ARG A 17 -8.03 -6.71 4.53
N ALA A 18 -7.49 -7.89 4.87
CA ALA A 18 -6.15 -8.30 4.48
C ALA A 18 -6.00 -8.41 2.96
N GLU A 19 -7.00 -8.95 2.26
CA GLU A 19 -6.98 -9.03 0.80
C GLU A 19 -6.96 -7.64 0.15
N LYS A 20 -7.78 -6.71 0.66
CA LYS A 20 -7.74 -5.29 0.22
C LYS A 20 -6.38 -4.66 0.46
N ALA A 21 -5.81 -4.86 1.64
CA ALA A 21 -4.49 -4.33 1.98
C ALA A 21 -3.41 -4.89 1.04
N ARG A 22 -3.47 -6.19 0.69
CA ARG A 22 -2.55 -6.82 -0.27
C ARG A 22 -2.71 -6.25 -1.68
N ARG A 23 -3.94 -6.07 -2.18
CA ARG A 23 -4.19 -5.47 -3.51
C ARG A 23 -3.64 -4.03 -3.58
N LEU A 24 -3.88 -3.25 -2.52
CA LEU A 24 -3.35 -1.89 -2.41
C LEU A 24 -1.82 -1.89 -2.33
N ALA A 25 -1.22 -2.78 -1.53
CA ALA A 25 0.23 -2.92 -1.45
C ALA A 25 0.86 -3.36 -2.78
N ALA A 26 0.20 -4.24 -3.55
CA ALA A 26 0.66 -4.63 -4.88
C ALA A 26 0.65 -3.43 -5.85
N TYR A 27 -0.44 -2.67 -5.89
CA TYR A 27 -0.56 -1.48 -6.74
C TYR A 27 0.49 -0.40 -6.40
N LEU A 28 0.78 -0.21 -5.12
CA LEU A 28 1.80 0.74 -4.64
C LEU A 28 3.21 0.25 -4.93
N TRP A 29 3.46 -1.05 -4.77
CA TRP A 29 4.73 -1.67 -5.12
C TRP A 29 5.10 -1.47 -6.58
N ASP A 30 4.14 -1.67 -7.47
CA ASP A 30 4.37 -1.54 -8.91
C ASP A 30 4.81 -0.12 -9.29
N ARG A 31 4.39 0.88 -8.50
CA ARG A 31 4.68 2.31 -8.65
C ARG A 31 5.84 2.81 -7.79
N ASP A 32 6.65 1.91 -7.23
CA ASP A 32 7.82 2.29 -6.44
C ASP A 32 7.48 3.13 -5.18
N ILE A 33 6.24 3.09 -4.70
CA ILE A 33 5.81 3.82 -3.51
C ILE A 33 6.13 2.97 -2.27
N SER A 34 6.97 3.53 -1.39
CA SER A 34 7.33 2.89 -0.12
C SER A 34 6.32 3.15 0.99
N GLY A 35 6.34 2.32 2.03
CA GLY A 35 5.50 2.50 3.22
C GLY A 35 5.66 3.88 3.89
N PRO A 36 6.88 4.39 4.12
CA PRO A 36 7.10 5.73 4.65
C PRO A 36 6.56 6.83 3.73
N GLU A 37 6.72 6.72 2.41
CA GLU A 37 6.15 7.69 1.47
C GLU A 37 4.63 7.69 1.55
N LEU A 38 4.00 6.51 1.58
CA LEU A 38 2.54 6.37 1.75
C LEU A 38 2.05 7.05 3.02
N LEU A 39 2.74 6.85 4.15
CA LEU A 39 2.43 7.49 5.43
C LEU A 39 2.81 8.98 5.45
N GLY A 40 3.67 9.46 4.56
CA GLY A 40 3.92 10.88 4.36
C GLY A 40 2.87 11.60 3.50
N LEU A 41 2.10 10.85 2.69
CA LEU A 41 1.07 11.43 1.82
C LEU A 41 -0.13 11.96 2.60
N SER A 42 -0.75 13.03 2.06
CA SER A 42 -2.01 13.54 2.59
C SER A 42 -3.13 12.49 2.53
N ALA A 43 -4.08 12.55 3.48
CA ALA A 43 -5.24 11.66 3.48
C ALA A 43 -6.04 11.70 2.16
N ALA A 44 -6.11 12.87 1.50
CA ALA A 44 -6.75 13.01 0.19
C ALA A 44 -6.03 12.21 -0.90
N THR A 45 -4.70 12.29 -0.95
CA THR A 45 -3.88 11.51 -1.90
C THR A 45 -3.97 10.02 -1.63
N ARG A 46 -3.91 9.60 -0.36
CA ARG A 46 -4.10 8.21 0.04
C ARG A 46 -5.45 7.66 -0.46
N ARG A 47 -6.54 8.41 -0.26
CA ARG A 47 -7.86 8.01 -0.78
C ARG A 47 -7.89 7.89 -2.31
N LYS A 48 -7.25 8.80 -3.04
CA LYS A 48 -7.12 8.72 -4.51
C LYS A 48 -6.33 7.48 -4.95
N LEU A 49 -5.23 7.16 -4.26
CA LEU A 49 -4.45 5.93 -4.50
C LEU A 49 -5.30 4.67 -4.31
N ALA A 50 -6.07 4.60 -3.21
CA ALA A 50 -6.95 3.45 -3.00
C ALA A 50 -7.96 3.29 -4.14
N ARG A 51 -8.56 4.39 -4.60
CA ARG A 51 -9.49 4.36 -5.75
C ARG A 51 -8.82 3.92 -7.04
N ALA A 52 -7.60 4.41 -7.31
CA ALA A 52 -6.83 4.03 -8.47
C ALA A 52 -6.43 2.54 -8.44
N ALA A 53 -6.19 1.99 -7.25
CA ALA A 53 -5.99 0.56 -7.01
C ALA A 53 -7.28 -0.29 -7.08
N GLY A 54 -8.44 0.31 -7.40
CA GLY A 54 -9.73 -0.38 -7.38
C GLY A 54 -10.21 -0.79 -5.99
N ALA A 55 -9.59 -0.25 -4.93
CA ALA A 55 -9.94 -0.51 -3.55
C ALA A 55 -10.83 0.60 -2.96
N ASN A 56 -11.70 0.24 -2.01
CA ASN A 56 -12.44 1.23 -1.25
C ASN A 56 -11.46 1.92 -0.28
N PRO A 57 -11.35 3.27 -0.26
CA PRO A 57 -10.44 4.00 0.62
C PRO A 57 -10.59 3.53 2.07
N PRO A 58 -9.49 3.08 2.69
CA PRO A 58 -9.47 2.85 4.11
C PRO A 58 -9.83 4.13 4.86
N SER A 59 -10.80 4.01 5.76
CA SER A 59 -11.23 5.10 6.63
C SER A 59 -10.30 5.31 7.82
N THR A 60 -9.42 4.34 8.12
CA THR A 60 -8.57 4.32 9.32
C THR A 60 -7.08 4.29 8.99
N GLU A 61 -6.27 4.98 9.82
CA GLU A 61 -4.81 4.96 9.75
C GLU A 61 -4.23 3.56 9.95
N GLU A 62 -4.84 2.71 10.79
CA GLU A 62 -4.39 1.30 10.99
C GLU A 62 -4.29 0.51 9.69
N THR A 63 -5.24 0.68 8.78
CA THR A 63 -5.20 -0.03 7.50
C THR A 63 -4.05 0.48 6.63
N TRP A 64 -3.75 1.77 6.70
CA TRP A 64 -2.62 2.38 6.00
C TRP A 64 -1.28 1.88 6.57
N SER A 65 -1.17 1.75 7.89
CA SER A 65 -0.01 1.15 8.55
C SER A 65 0.20 -0.31 8.14
N ALA A 66 -0.87 -1.12 8.12
CA ALA A 66 -0.79 -2.51 7.67
C ALA A 66 -0.32 -2.64 6.20
N VAL A 67 -0.74 -1.71 5.33
CA VAL A 67 -0.26 -1.63 3.94
C VAL A 67 1.22 -1.26 3.90
N ALA A 68 1.66 -0.31 4.73
CA ALA A 68 3.06 0.08 4.82
C ALA A 68 3.96 -1.07 5.30
N GLU A 69 3.51 -1.86 6.27
CA GLU A 69 4.21 -3.07 6.74
C GLU A 69 4.31 -4.12 5.63
N LEU A 70 3.23 -4.36 4.88
CA LEU A 70 3.25 -5.27 3.72
C LEU A 70 4.25 -4.81 2.66
N LEU A 71 4.34 -3.50 2.39
CA LEU A 71 5.32 -2.94 1.47
C LEU A 71 6.76 -3.13 1.98
N ALA A 72 7.00 -2.91 3.28
CA ALA A 72 8.30 -3.13 3.88
C ALA A 72 8.72 -4.62 3.83
N ALA A 73 7.78 -5.53 4.11
CA ALA A 73 8.00 -6.96 3.99
C ALA A 73 8.30 -7.37 2.54
N LYS A 74 7.58 -6.81 1.56
CA LYS A 74 7.82 -7.05 0.13
C LYS A 74 9.17 -6.50 -0.32
N LEU A 75 9.59 -5.35 0.19
CA LEU A 75 10.92 -4.78 -0.05
C LEU A 75 12.04 -5.67 0.50
N ALA A 76 11.91 -6.13 1.74
CA ALA A 76 12.88 -7.05 2.34
C ALA A 76 12.93 -8.38 1.58
N TRP A 77 11.77 -8.87 1.13
CA TRP A 77 11.69 -10.06 0.29
C TRP A 77 12.33 -9.85 -1.09
N SER A 78 12.09 -8.71 -1.76
CA SER A 78 12.66 -8.42 -3.08
C SER A 78 14.18 -8.26 -3.02
N ALA A 79 14.72 -7.68 -1.95
CA ALA A 79 16.16 -7.58 -1.73
C ALA A 79 16.83 -8.97 -1.64
N ARG A 80 16.13 -9.96 -1.07
CA ARG A 80 16.57 -11.36 -1.05
C ARG A 80 16.29 -12.11 -2.35
N ASN A 81 15.46 -11.58 -3.24
CA ASN A 81 15.02 -12.22 -4.47
C ASN A 81 15.11 -11.27 -5.69
N PRO A 82 16.29 -10.70 -5.98
CA PRO A 82 16.44 -9.62 -6.98
C PRO A 82 16.10 -10.05 -8.41
N GLY A 83 16.22 -11.34 -8.73
CA GLY A 83 15.90 -11.89 -10.06
C GLY A 83 14.43 -12.29 -10.26
N HIS A 84 13.61 -12.27 -9.19
CA HIS A 84 12.23 -12.74 -9.30
C HIS A 84 11.35 -11.71 -10.03
N PRO A 85 10.50 -12.11 -11.00
CA PRO A 85 9.64 -11.17 -11.73
C PRO A 85 8.77 -10.29 -10.80
N ALA A 86 8.24 -10.86 -9.72
CA ALA A 86 7.46 -10.13 -8.71
C ALA A 86 8.27 -9.12 -7.85
N ALA A 87 9.61 -9.13 -7.93
CA ALA A 87 10.48 -8.12 -7.33
C ALA A 87 10.65 -6.89 -8.24
N ARG A 88 10.20 -6.94 -9.49
CA ARG A 88 10.22 -5.80 -10.42
C ARG A 88 9.16 -4.77 -10.03
N ARG A 89 9.38 -3.53 -10.44
CA ARG A 89 8.48 -2.38 -10.26
C ARG A 89 8.11 -1.83 -11.64
N PRO A 90 7.11 -2.42 -12.30
CA PRO A 90 6.85 -2.19 -13.73
C PRO A 90 6.36 -0.77 -14.07
N HIS A 91 5.90 0.00 -13.09
CA HIS A 91 5.31 1.34 -13.25
C HIS A 91 5.97 2.37 -12.35
N ALA A 92 7.27 2.20 -12.06
CA ALA A 92 8.01 3.07 -11.16
C ALA A 92 8.00 4.54 -11.60
N GLU A 93 7.90 4.79 -12.91
CA GLU A 93 7.75 6.12 -13.51
C GLU A 93 6.46 6.83 -13.09
N GLU A 94 5.39 6.10 -12.78
CA GLU A 94 4.13 6.69 -12.33
C GLU A 94 4.20 7.22 -10.88
N LYS A 95 5.29 6.93 -10.16
CA LYS A 95 5.53 7.46 -8.81
C LYS A 95 5.38 8.97 -8.74
N ILE A 96 5.86 9.67 -9.77
CA ILE A 96 5.82 11.14 -9.85
C ILE A 96 4.41 11.72 -9.81
N LEU A 97 3.39 10.94 -10.21
CA LEU A 97 1.99 11.35 -10.16
C LEU A 97 1.46 11.46 -8.72
N TRP A 98 2.13 10.79 -7.77
CA TRP A 98 1.67 10.63 -6.39
C TRP A 98 2.64 11.25 -5.38
N VAL A 99 3.93 10.99 -5.57
CA VAL A 99 5.03 11.48 -4.73
C VAL A 99 5.80 12.48 -5.58
N LYS A 100 5.58 13.77 -5.33
CA LYS A 100 6.31 14.82 -6.03
C LYS A 100 7.76 14.81 -5.50
N PRO A 101 8.78 14.62 -6.36
CA PRO A 101 10.16 14.74 -5.93
C PRO A 101 10.41 16.17 -5.41
N PRO A 102 11.29 16.35 -4.42
CA PRO A 102 11.66 17.68 -3.97
C PRO A 102 12.16 18.48 -5.18
N VAL A 103 11.51 19.61 -5.46
CA VAL A 103 11.96 20.52 -6.52
C VAL A 103 13.32 21.05 -6.10
N THR A 104 14.36 20.73 -6.85
CA THR A 104 15.67 21.33 -6.66
C THR A 104 15.53 22.80 -7.08
N PRO A 105 15.67 23.77 -6.16
CA PRO A 105 15.71 25.16 -6.57
C PRO A 105 16.91 25.34 -7.50
N TRP A 106 16.73 26.11 -8.56
CA TRP A 106 17.85 26.51 -9.41
C TRP A 106 18.78 27.33 -8.52
N THR A 107 19.93 26.77 -8.16
CA THR A 107 20.98 27.50 -7.48
C THR A 107 21.45 28.60 -8.43
N SER A 108 21.12 29.84 -8.09
CA SER A 108 21.60 31.04 -8.80
C SER A 108 23.05 31.35 -8.45
#